data_AF-A0A8H3F4L8-F1
#
_entry.id   AF-A0A8H3F4L8-F1
#
_cell.length_a   1.000
_cell.length_b   1.000
_cell.length_c   1.000
_cell.angle_alpha   90.00
_cell.angle_beta   90.00
_cell.angle_gamma   90.00
#
_symmetry.space_group_name_H-M   'P 1'
#
loop_
_entity.id
_entity.type
_entity.pdbx_description
1 polymer ?
#
loop_
_entity_poly.entity_id
_entity_poly.type
_entity_poly.pdbx_seq_one_letter_code
_entity_poly.pdbx_strand_id
1 'polypeptide(L)'
;MWRSVGFLMSLAVVLEGMTIITYVVILAGGMQKRASGWKILSALLLLVGAVQCTSMAIMAYLYDEDDRFFPGWRLDDSWILCTVSWSILVISASGLIASAYTLPSEGGYELIPNHESED
;
A
#
# COMPACT_ATOMS: atom_id res chain seq x y z
N MET A 1 3.22 -21.54 11.94
CA MET A 1 3.71 -20.84 10.73
C MET A 1 2.65 -20.84 9.62
N TRP A 2 2.16 -22.00 9.14
CA TRP A 2 1.08 -22.07 8.14
C TRP A 2 -0.17 -21.22 8.43
N ARG A 3 -0.71 -21.29 9.66
CA ARG A 3 -1.86 -20.47 10.08
C ARG A 3 -1.53 -18.97 10.09
N SER A 4 -0.29 -18.62 10.43
CA SER A 4 0.19 -17.24 10.46
C SER A 4 0.26 -16.65 9.05
N VAL A 5 0.74 -17.43 8.06
CA VAL A 5 0.71 -16.99 6.65
C VAL A 5 -0.71 -16.76 6.18
N GLY A 6 -1.62 -17.69 6.46
CA GLY A 6 -3.03 -17.52 6.09
C GLY A 6 -3.67 -16.26 6.69
N PHE A 7 -3.35 -15.96 7.95
CA PHE A 7 -3.79 -14.72 8.61
C PHE A 7 -3.16 -13.47 7.95
N LEU A 8 -1.84 -13.45 7.73
CA LEU A 8 -1.15 -12.31 7.15
C LEU A 8 -1.61 -12.03 5.71
N MET A 9 -1.83 -13.06 4.89
CA MET A 9 -2.36 -12.89 3.53
C MET A 9 -3.81 -12.39 3.55
N SER A 10 -4.62 -12.84 4.50
CA SER A 10 -5.99 -12.33 4.69
C SER A 10 -5.98 -10.86 5.14
N LEU A 11 -5.07 -10.50 6.05
CA LEU A 11 -4.84 -9.11 6.46
C LEU A 11 -4.38 -8.25 5.29
N ALA A 12 -3.48 -8.76 4.44
CA ALA A 12 -3.03 -8.06 3.24
C ALA A 12 -4.20 -7.71 2.31
N VAL A 13 -5.13 -8.65 2.08
CA VAL A 13 -6.32 -8.40 1.26
C VAL A 13 -7.21 -7.30 1.85
N VAL A 14 -7.42 -7.30 3.18
CA VAL A 14 -8.21 -6.25 3.85
C VAL A 14 -7.54 -4.88 3.72
N LEU A 15 -6.23 -4.81 3.97
CA LEU A 15 -5.46 -3.57 3.82
C LEU A 15 -5.44 -3.09 2.37
N GLU A 16 -5.42 -3.99 1.39
CA GLU A 16 -5.52 -3.66 -0.03
C GLU A 16 -6.92 -3.12 -0.40
N GLY A 17 -7.98 -3.65 0.24
CA GLY A 17 -9.30 -3.03 0.14
C GLY A 17 -9.30 -1.59 0.66
N MET A 18 -8.60 -1.32 1.76
CA MET A 18 -8.46 0.02 2.32
C MET A 18 -7.63 0.96 1.44
N THR A 19 -6.57 0.47 0.78
CA THR A 19 -5.79 1.29 -0.19
C THR A 19 -6.65 1.69 -1.37
N ILE A 20 -7.45 0.77 -1.92
CA ILE A 20 -8.38 1.08 -3.03
C ILE A 20 -9.39 2.15 -2.61
N ILE A 21 -10.04 1.99 -1.45
CA ILE A 21 -11.00 2.98 -0.94
C ILE A 21 -10.32 4.33 -0.74
N THR A 22 -9.12 4.35 -0.15
CA THR A 22 -8.34 5.58 0.08
C THR A 22 -8.02 6.26 -1.24
N TYR A 23 -7.61 5.50 -2.26
CA TYR A 23 -7.32 6.02 -3.59
C TYR A 23 -8.56 6.67 -4.24
N VAL A 24 -9.72 6.01 -4.16
CA VAL A 24 -10.99 6.56 -4.66
C VAL A 24 -11.36 7.86 -3.94
N VAL A 25 -11.22 7.91 -2.62
CA VAL A 25 -11.51 9.12 -1.81
C VAL A 25 -10.56 10.28 -2.17
N ILE A 26 -9.30 10.00 -2.46
CA ILE A 26 -8.33 11.01 -2.90
C ILE A 26 -8.73 11.59 -4.25
N LEU A 27 -9.13 10.73 -5.20
CA LEU A 27 -9.52 11.16 -6.55
C LEU A 27 -10.85 11.93 -6.56
N ALA A 28 -11.84 11.49 -5.77
CA ALA A 28 -13.14 12.13 -5.67
C ALA A 28 -13.14 13.37 -4.76
N GLY A 29 -12.11 13.55 -3.93
CA GLY A 29 -12.01 14.63 -2.96
C GLY A 29 -11.48 15.95 -3.54
N GLY A 30 -11.77 17.05 -2.83
CA GLY A 30 -11.16 18.35 -3.12
C GLY A 30 -9.67 18.42 -2.73
N MET A 31 -9.06 19.58 -2.96
CA MET A 31 -7.62 19.82 -2.75
C MET A 31 -7.12 19.37 -1.37
N GLN A 32 -7.88 19.63 -0.30
CA GLN A 32 -7.51 19.23 1.06
C GLN A 32 -7.37 17.71 1.25
N LYS A 33 -8.25 16.92 0.62
CA LYS A 33 -8.20 15.46 0.68
C LYS A 33 -7.02 14.91 -0.12
N ARG A 34 -6.66 15.54 -1.23
CA ARG A 34 -5.47 15.20 -2.02
C ARG A 34 -4.19 15.50 -1.25
N ALA A 35 -4.05 16.71 -0.71
CA ALA A 35 -2.85 17.15 0.01
C ALA A 35 -2.45 16.22 1.17
N SER A 36 -3.41 15.79 1.99
CA SER A 36 -3.14 14.88 3.12
C SER A 36 -3.22 13.40 2.72
N GLY A 37 -4.11 13.05 1.78
CA GLY A 37 -4.42 11.67 1.43
C GLY A 37 -3.26 10.92 0.78
N TRP A 38 -2.43 11.56 -0.04
CA TRP A 38 -1.27 10.90 -0.68
C TRP A 38 -0.25 10.35 0.33
N LYS A 39 -0.08 11.02 1.47
CA LYS A 39 0.77 10.53 2.57
C LYS A 39 0.18 9.28 3.22
N ILE A 40 -1.14 9.24 3.40
CA ILE A 40 -1.84 8.07 3.95
C ILE A 40 -1.76 6.91 2.96
N LEU A 41 -1.98 7.17 1.67
CA LEU A 41 -1.91 6.15 0.63
C LEU A 41 -0.51 5.53 0.52
N SER A 42 0.54 6.34 0.48
CA SER A 42 1.94 5.83 0.44
C SER A 42 2.29 4.99 1.67
N ALA A 43 1.85 5.39 2.86
CA ALA A 43 2.03 4.59 4.08
C ALA A 43 1.28 3.24 4.02
N LEU A 44 0.04 3.24 3.51
CA LEU A 44 -0.73 2.01 3.35
C LEU A 44 -0.10 1.07 2.31
N LEU A 45 0.37 1.57 1.17
CA LEU A 45 1.07 0.77 0.15
C LEU A 45 2.32 0.07 0.73
N LEU A 46 3.12 0.80 1.52
CA LEU A 46 4.29 0.22 2.19
C LEU A 46 3.89 -0.83 3.23
N LEU A 47 2.82 -0.57 4.00
CA LEU A 47 2.32 -1.52 4.99
C LEU A 47 1.85 -2.82 4.33
N VAL A 48 1.07 -2.75 3.23
CA VAL A 48 0.64 -3.94 2.49
C VAL A 48 1.85 -4.68 1.94
N GLY A 49 2.79 -3.97 1.31
CA GLY A 49 4.02 -4.56 0.79
C GLY A 49 4.82 -5.30 1.85
N ALA A 50 4.93 -4.72 3.06
CA ALA A 50 5.60 -5.35 4.20
C ALA A 50 4.89 -6.62 4.69
N VAL A 51 3.55 -6.60 4.78
CA VAL A 51 2.76 -7.78 5.17
C VAL A 51 2.87 -8.90 4.14
N GLN A 52 2.80 -8.58 2.84
CA GLN A 52 3.01 -9.56 1.78
C GLN A 52 4.44 -10.11 1.83
N CYS A 53 5.46 -9.26 1.93
CA CYS A 53 6.85 -9.69 2.02
C CYS A 53 7.11 -10.59 3.25
N THR A 54 6.52 -10.27 4.40
CA THR A 54 6.62 -11.10 5.61
C THR A 54 5.97 -12.47 5.41
N SER A 55 4.81 -12.50 4.76
CA SER A 55 4.10 -13.75 4.44
C SER A 55 4.92 -14.62 3.49
N MET A 56 5.55 -14.00 2.48
CA MET A 56 6.43 -14.66 1.52
C MET A 56 7.69 -15.19 2.21
N ALA A 57 8.31 -14.43 3.11
CA ALA A 57 9.47 -14.89 3.88
C ALA A 57 9.16 -16.12 4.73
N ILE A 58 7.99 -16.17 5.39
CA ILE A 58 7.57 -17.35 6.15
C ILE A 58 7.31 -18.54 5.23
N MET A 59 6.74 -18.32 4.04
CA MET A 59 6.52 -19.40 3.07
C MET A 59 7.82 -19.93 2.47
N ALA A 60 8.82 -19.09 2.20
CA ALA A 60 10.15 -19.54 1.79
C ALA A 60 10.80 -20.39 2.88
N TYR A 61 10.71 -19.95 4.14
CA TYR A 61 11.22 -20.74 5.28
C TYR A 61 10.52 -22.10 5.39
N LEU A 62 9.18 -22.13 5.27
CA LEU A 62 8.43 -23.38 5.30
C LEU A 62 8.81 -24.29 4.13
N TYR A 63 9.02 -23.72 2.94
CA TYR A 63 9.40 -24.47 1.75
C TYR A 63 10.73 -25.23 1.93
N ASP A 64 11.68 -24.65 2.64
CA ASP A 64 12.99 -25.26 2.89
C ASP A 64 13.00 -26.25 4.07
N GLU A 65 12.14 -26.05 5.08
CA GLU A 65 12.22 -26.76 6.38
C GLU A 65 11.07 -27.77 6.62
N ASP A 66 9.94 -27.67 5.92
CA ASP A 66 8.77 -28.53 6.18
C ASP A 66 8.82 -29.82 5.33
N ASP A 67 8.80 -30.97 6.00
CA ASP A 67 8.84 -32.32 5.39
C ASP A 67 7.68 -32.60 4.40
N ARG A 68 6.66 -31.74 4.36
CA ARG A 68 5.58 -31.82 3.35
C ARG A 68 6.07 -31.55 1.93
N PHE A 69 7.18 -30.81 1.78
CA PHE A 69 7.76 -30.53 0.48
C PHE A 69 8.75 -31.62 0.10
N PHE A 70 8.49 -32.28 -1.03
CA PHE A 70 9.35 -33.35 -1.54
C PHE A 70 10.21 -32.86 -2.71
N PRO A 71 11.36 -33.51 -2.98
CA PRO A 71 12.25 -33.12 -4.07
C PRO A 71 11.51 -33.05 -5.42
N GLY A 72 11.61 -31.91 -6.09
CA GLY A 72 10.91 -31.64 -7.36
C GLY A 72 9.63 -30.82 -7.24
N TRP A 73 9.14 -30.55 -6.01
CA TRP A 73 8.13 -29.53 -5.80
C TRP A 73 8.64 -28.15 -6.21
N ARG A 74 7.72 -27.27 -6.61
CA ARG A 74 8.00 -25.88 -6.94
C ARG A 74 6.87 -25.01 -6.41
N LEU A 75 7.19 -23.79 -6.03
CA LEU A 75 6.19 -22.79 -5.71
C LEU A 75 5.40 -22.43 -6.97
N ASP A 76 4.09 -22.38 -6.82
CA ASP A 76 3.13 -22.18 -7.91
C ASP A 76 3.04 -20.70 -8.35
N ASP A 77 2.29 -20.43 -9.41
CA ASP A 77 2.11 -19.09 -10.01
C ASP A 77 1.71 -18.01 -8.98
N SER A 78 0.97 -18.38 -7.93
CA SER A 78 0.59 -17.47 -6.84
C SER A 78 1.78 -16.83 -6.13
N TRP A 79 2.91 -17.55 -6.01
CA TRP A 79 4.15 -17.00 -5.46
C TRP A 79 4.74 -15.92 -6.36
N ILE A 80 4.74 -16.15 -7.66
CA ILE A 80 5.21 -15.17 -8.66
C ILE A 80 4.32 -13.94 -8.64
N LEU A 81 3.00 -14.13 -8.67
CA LEU A 81 2.03 -13.04 -8.64
C LEU A 81 2.14 -12.21 -7.36
N CYS A 82 2.31 -12.84 -6.19
CA CYS A 82 2.51 -12.11 -4.95
C CYS A 82 3.84 -11.34 -4.94
N THR A 83 4.91 -11.92 -5.51
CA THR A 83 6.21 -11.25 -5.64
C THR A 83 6.12 -9.98 -6.49
N VAL A 84 5.44 -10.09 -7.63
CA VAL A 84 5.17 -8.95 -8.52
C VAL A 84 4.30 -7.91 -7.81
N SER A 85 3.28 -8.35 -7.07
CA SER A 85 2.37 -7.46 -6.34
C SER A 85 3.10 -6.57 -5.33
N TRP A 86 3.84 -7.14 -4.38
CA TRP A 86 4.54 -6.31 -3.38
C TRP A 86 5.63 -5.43 -4.01
N SER A 87 6.25 -5.87 -5.11
CA SER A 87 7.21 -5.06 -5.87
C SER A 87 6.54 -3.81 -6.46
N ILE A 88 5.37 -3.97 -7.08
CA ILE A 88 4.58 -2.85 -7.62
C ILE A 88 4.15 -1.91 -6.50
N LEU A 89 3.74 -2.43 -5.34
CA LEU A 89 3.37 -1.61 -4.18
C LEU A 89 4.54 -0.74 -3.70
N VAL A 90 5.74 -1.32 -3.57
CA VAL A 90 6.95 -0.59 -3.15
C VAL A 90 7.35 0.46 -4.19
N ILE A 91 7.36 0.10 -5.48
CA ILE A 91 7.68 1.05 -6.55
C ILE A 91 6.67 2.21 -6.56
N SER A 92 5.38 1.91 -6.46
CA SER A 92 4.31 2.92 -6.43
C SER A 92 4.45 3.85 -5.22
N ALA A 93 4.69 3.29 -4.04
CA ALA A 93 4.92 4.08 -2.83
C ALA A 93 6.16 4.97 -2.97
N SER A 94 7.26 4.45 -3.51
CA SER A 94 8.49 5.23 -3.75
C SER A 94 8.25 6.37 -4.73
N GLY A 95 7.46 6.14 -5.79
CA GLY A 95 7.08 7.17 -6.76
C GLY A 95 6.22 8.27 -6.14
N LEU A 96 5.25 7.91 -5.29
CA LEU A 96 4.44 8.88 -4.55
C LEU A 96 5.30 9.71 -3.59
N ILE A 97 6.19 9.07 -2.83
CA ILE A 97 7.09 9.77 -1.91
C ILE A 97 8.04 10.70 -2.67
N ALA A 98 8.65 10.22 -3.76
CA ALA A 98 9.51 11.04 -4.63
C ALA A 98 8.74 12.26 -5.17
N SER A 99 7.50 12.05 -5.65
CA SER A 99 6.67 13.12 -6.17
C SER A 99 6.40 14.22 -5.11
N ALA A 100 6.26 13.84 -3.84
CA ALA A 100 6.03 14.78 -2.75
C ALA A 100 7.26 15.67 -2.47
N TYR A 101 8.47 15.21 -2.81
CA TYR A 101 9.70 16.00 -2.67
C TYR A 101 10.07 16.77 -3.93
N THR A 102 9.70 16.30 -5.12
CA THR A 102 10.08 16.92 -6.39
C THR A 102 9.07 17.94 -6.89
N LEU A 103 7.78 17.77 -6.59
CA LEU A 103 6.73 18.64 -7.12
C LEU A 103 6.48 19.84 -6.19
N PRO A 104 6.30 21.05 -6.76
CA PRO A 104 5.87 22.20 -5.97
C PRO A 104 4.48 21.95 -5.38
N SER A 105 4.23 22.50 -4.19
CA SER A 105 2.91 22.41 -3.57
C SER A 105 1.85 23.02 -4.50
N GLU A 106 0.75 22.31 -4.76
CA GLU A 106 -0.43 22.91 -5.37
C GLU A 106 -0.80 24.15 -4.51
N GLY A 107 -0.78 25.35 -5.12
CA GLY A 107 -1.00 26.62 -4.41
C GLY A 107 -2.33 26.59 -3.65
N GLY A 108 -2.29 27.02 -2.37
CA GLY A 108 -3.43 26.96 -1.46
C GLY A 108 -4.63 27.77 -1.93
N TYR A 109 -5.81 27.45 -1.39
CA TYR A 109 -6.95 28.36 -1.48
C TYR A 109 -6.59 29.68 -0.80
N GLU A 110 -6.77 30.80 -1.51
CA GLU A 110 -6.75 32.11 -0.87
C GLU A 110 -7.94 32.19 0.10
N LEU A 111 -7.69 32.67 1.32
CA LEU A 111 -8.76 32.94 2.27
C LEU A 111 -9.63 34.05 1.67
N ILE A 112 -10.93 33.78 1.50
CA ILE A 112 -11.88 34.80 1.05
C ILE A 112 -11.84 35.94 2.09
N PRO A 113 -11.56 37.19 1.69
CA PRO A 113 -11.57 38.31 2.63
C PRO A 113 -12.93 38.35 3.32
N ASN A 114 -12.93 38.35 4.66
CA ASN A 114 -14.15 38.68 5.39
C ASN A 114 -14.47 40.13 5.03
N HIS A 115 -15.53 40.35 4.24
CA HIS A 115 -16.16 41.66 4.23
C HIS A 115 -16.70 41.86 5.64
N GLU A 116 -16.08 42.77 6.40
CA GLU A 116 -16.73 43.37 7.55
C GLU A 116 -18.09 43.85 7.05
N SER A 117 -19.16 43.22 7.55
CA SER A 117 -20.49 43.78 7.42
C SER A 117 -20.45 45.11 8.15
N GLU A 118 -20.32 46.21 7.40
CA GLU A 118 -20.52 47.56 7.89
C GLU A 118 -21.87 47.59 8.61
N ASP A 119 -21.81 47.89 9.91
CA ASP A 119 -22.94 48.13 10.81
C ASP A 119 -23.85 49.26 10.29
#